data_AF-A0AAE0SC36-F1
#
_entry.id   AF-A0AAE0SC36-F1
#
_cell.length_a   1.000
_cell.length_b   1.000
_cell.length_c   1.000
_cell.angle_alpha   90.00
_cell.angle_beta   90.00
_cell.angle_gamma   90.00
#
_symmetry.space_group_name_H-M   'P 1'
#
loop_
_entity.id
_entity.type
_entity.pdbx_description
1 polymer ?
#
loop_
_entity_poly.entity_id
_entity_poly.type
_entity_poly.pdbx_seq_one_letter_code
_entity_poly.pdbx_strand_id
1 'polypeptide(L)'
;MQIIKDIADCFQSVSSLHVLIGFIFVYLVYYILFVVKKPSVFCHDEMFRRFLLDHCPMLHEKFWPTVWCFESRAQTIMRGLIMSAPAVEYESEILTTPDGGQIKLDWMENDNSKFPDRQYRPTVILLPGLTGSSQESYVLHFVQEAAKHGFRTVVFNNRGNGGARLLTPRTYCAANTDDMALVVAHVKDKYPDSPLMGAGISLGGMLLLSYMAKMGKDCGLLAGMVVSIAWNVFESVLSLEQPYLNKYVLNRTLARNLVKSVKTNLHVFEPHLENLDHVLQASTIREFDDRFTTKIFGYESWEHYYREACLHDKVHALEVPVLCLSAADDPFSPHHAIPVKEAESNDNIAIVITSHGGHIGFLEGLFPRHRSYMDRLFSQFSYAVFTHGSKYLKRD
;
A
#
# COMPACT_ATOMS: atom_id res chain seq x y z
N MET A 1 28.76 -50.65 16.19
CA MET A 1 29.84 -49.73 16.65
C MET A 1 30.71 -49.22 15.50
N GLN A 2 31.09 -50.07 14.53
CA GLN A 2 31.87 -49.68 13.34
C GLN A 2 31.17 -48.62 12.46
N ILE A 3 29.89 -48.81 12.14
CA ILE A 3 29.09 -47.88 11.31
C ILE A 3 29.04 -46.45 11.90
N ILE A 4 28.95 -46.33 13.22
CA ILE A 4 28.91 -45.02 13.91
C ILE A 4 30.27 -44.33 13.82
N LYS A 5 31.36 -45.11 13.86
CA LYS A 5 32.73 -44.64 13.71
C LYS A 5 33.00 -44.18 12.27
N ASP A 6 32.57 -44.98 11.29
CA ASP A 6 32.73 -44.67 9.86
C ASP A 6 31.93 -43.41 9.47
N ILE A 7 30.74 -43.20 10.06
CA ILE A 7 29.96 -41.97 9.89
C ILE A 7 30.70 -40.76 10.52
N ALA A 8 31.24 -40.91 11.73
CA ALA A 8 31.97 -39.84 12.41
C ALA A 8 33.26 -39.44 11.68
N ASP A 9 34.01 -40.40 11.15
CA ASP A 9 35.24 -40.16 10.38
C ASP A 9 34.92 -39.51 9.02
N CYS A 10 33.80 -39.87 8.40
CA CYS A 10 33.28 -39.19 7.21
C CYS A 10 32.99 -37.71 7.49
N PHE A 11 32.31 -37.38 8.60
CA PHE A 11 32.05 -35.99 9.00
C PHE A 11 33.33 -35.20 9.35
N GLN A 12 34.37 -35.86 9.85
CA GLN A 12 35.68 -35.22 10.09
C GLN A 12 36.48 -34.99 8.80
N SER A 13 36.25 -35.81 7.76
CA SER A 13 36.93 -35.69 6.46
C SER A 13 36.36 -34.59 5.54
N VAL A 14 35.11 -34.17 5.78
CA VAL A 14 34.48 -33.10 5.01
C VAL A 14 34.93 -31.76 5.59
N SER A 15 35.71 -30.99 4.83
CA SER A 15 36.11 -29.66 5.28
C SER A 15 34.87 -28.77 5.47
N SER A 16 34.92 -27.87 6.46
CA SER A 16 33.84 -26.91 6.75
C SER A 16 33.39 -26.12 5.51
N LEU A 17 34.27 -25.94 4.54
CA LEU A 17 33.99 -25.32 3.24
C LEU A 17 33.00 -26.14 2.40
N HIS A 18 33.14 -27.46 2.33
CA HIS A 18 32.22 -28.32 1.57
C HIS A 18 30.83 -28.36 2.19
N VAL A 19 30.76 -28.36 3.52
CA VAL A 19 29.48 -28.26 4.26
C VAL A 19 28.78 -26.93 3.94
N LEU A 20 29.52 -25.81 3.99
CA LEU A 20 28.99 -24.49 3.65
C LEU A 20 28.51 -24.42 2.20
N ILE A 21 29.29 -24.93 1.24
CA ILE A 21 28.90 -25.00 -0.17
C ILE A 21 27.62 -25.83 -0.34
N GLY A 22 27.52 -26.96 0.37
CA GLY A 22 26.32 -27.79 0.39
C GLY A 22 25.07 -27.02 0.87
N PHE A 23 25.17 -26.28 1.98
CA PHE A 23 24.08 -25.44 2.47
C PHE A 23 23.70 -24.34 1.48
N ILE A 24 24.68 -23.65 0.88
CA ILE A 24 24.42 -22.62 -0.14
C ILE A 24 23.72 -23.24 -1.34
N PHE A 25 24.16 -24.41 -1.80
CA PHE A 25 23.53 -25.11 -2.93
C PHE A 25 22.07 -25.48 -2.62
N VAL A 26 21.82 -26.12 -1.47
CA VAL A 26 20.46 -26.48 -1.03
C VAL A 26 19.58 -25.24 -0.91
N TYR A 27 20.11 -24.15 -0.35
CA TYR A 27 19.41 -22.87 -0.22
C TYR A 27 19.06 -22.26 -1.58
N LEU A 28 20.00 -22.21 -2.52
CA LEU A 28 19.76 -21.68 -3.86
C LEU A 28 18.76 -22.53 -4.65
N VAL A 29 18.83 -23.85 -4.53
CA VAL A 29 17.83 -24.76 -5.10
C VAL A 29 16.45 -24.49 -4.49
N TYR A 30 16.36 -24.37 -3.17
CA TYR A 30 15.12 -24.00 -2.49
C TYR A 30 14.57 -22.65 -2.98
N TYR A 31 15.42 -21.63 -3.03
CA TYR A 31 15.07 -20.29 -3.50
C TYR A 31 14.51 -20.31 -4.93
N ILE A 32 15.21 -20.94 -5.87
CA ILE A 32 14.78 -21.00 -7.28
C ILE A 32 13.48 -21.79 -7.45
N LEU A 33 13.32 -22.90 -6.71
CA LEU A 33 12.17 -23.80 -6.88
C LEU A 33 10.92 -23.37 -6.10
N PHE A 34 11.07 -22.68 -4.95
CA PHE A 34 9.96 -22.40 -4.03
C PHE A 34 9.70 -20.91 -3.81
N VAL A 35 10.73 -20.06 -3.83
CA VAL A 35 10.60 -18.61 -3.56
C VAL A 35 10.35 -17.83 -4.84
N VAL A 36 11.09 -18.15 -5.92
CA VAL A 36 10.97 -17.45 -7.20
C VAL A 36 9.76 -17.99 -7.98
N LYS A 37 8.65 -17.25 -7.89
CA LYS A 37 7.36 -17.62 -8.49
C LYS A 37 6.81 -16.50 -9.35
N LYS A 38 5.97 -16.88 -10.32
CA LYS A 38 5.13 -15.92 -11.03
C LYS A 38 3.98 -15.50 -10.10
N PRO A 39 3.50 -14.26 -10.16
CA PRO A 39 2.30 -13.86 -9.43
C PRO A 39 1.08 -14.60 -9.98
N SER A 40 0.12 -14.89 -9.12
CA SER A 40 -1.23 -15.31 -9.52
C SER A 40 -2.06 -14.07 -9.84
N VAL A 41 -2.80 -14.09 -10.95
CA VAL A 41 -3.66 -12.98 -11.39
C VAL A 41 -5.11 -13.46 -11.42
N PHE A 42 -5.94 -12.89 -10.56
CA PHE A 42 -7.36 -13.14 -10.46
C PHE A 42 -8.10 -11.94 -11.04
N CYS A 43 -8.74 -12.12 -12.19
CA CYS A 43 -9.45 -11.08 -12.91
C CYS A 43 -10.53 -11.76 -13.75
N HIS A 44 -11.79 -11.44 -13.47
CA HIS A 44 -12.93 -12.03 -14.17
C HIS A 44 -13.02 -11.56 -15.62
N ASP A 45 -12.93 -10.25 -15.83
CA ASP A 45 -13.11 -9.65 -17.16
C ASP A 45 -11.96 -9.98 -18.11
N GLU A 46 -12.28 -10.57 -19.26
CA GLU A 46 -11.29 -10.96 -20.25
C GLU A 46 -10.58 -9.76 -20.88
N MET A 47 -11.28 -8.64 -21.10
CA MET A 47 -10.68 -7.45 -21.69
C MET A 47 -9.71 -6.77 -20.72
N PHE A 48 -10.09 -6.61 -19.46
CA PHE A 48 -9.23 -6.05 -18.43
C PHE A 48 -8.03 -6.97 -18.17
N ARG A 49 -8.24 -8.29 -18.09
CA ARG A 49 -7.16 -9.26 -18.00
C ARG A 49 -6.20 -9.16 -19.17
N ARG A 50 -6.70 -9.03 -20.40
CA ARG A 50 -5.86 -8.86 -21.59
C ARG A 50 -5.08 -7.54 -21.57
N PHE A 51 -5.72 -6.44 -21.21
CA PHE A 51 -5.06 -5.15 -21.02
C PHE A 51 -3.88 -5.26 -20.04
N LEU A 52 -4.11 -5.92 -18.89
CA LEU A 52 -3.08 -6.13 -17.89
C LEU A 52 -1.93 -7.00 -18.42
N LEU A 53 -2.21 -8.10 -19.12
CA LEU A 53 -1.17 -8.99 -19.63
C LEU A 53 -0.37 -8.38 -20.79
N ASP A 54 -1.03 -7.61 -21.66
CA ASP A 54 -0.40 -6.97 -22.83
C ASP A 54 0.48 -5.78 -22.42
N HIS A 55 0.12 -5.07 -21.34
CA HIS A 55 0.79 -3.81 -20.96
C HIS A 55 1.52 -3.83 -19.62
N CYS A 56 1.34 -4.87 -18.78
CA CYS A 56 2.06 -5.07 -17.53
C CYS A 56 2.80 -6.42 -17.56
N PRO A 57 3.92 -6.55 -18.30
CA PRO A 57 4.60 -7.83 -18.53
C PRO A 57 5.01 -8.54 -17.24
N MET A 58 5.20 -7.81 -16.14
CA MET A 58 5.57 -8.40 -14.86
C MET A 58 4.54 -9.39 -14.31
N LEU A 59 3.29 -9.28 -14.74
CA LEU A 59 2.23 -10.19 -14.33
C LEU A 59 2.41 -11.62 -14.85
N HIS A 60 3.30 -11.84 -15.82
CA HIS A 60 3.65 -13.17 -16.32
C HIS A 60 5.15 -13.50 -16.19
N GLU A 61 5.95 -12.58 -15.63
CA GLU A 61 7.34 -12.80 -15.27
C GLU A 61 7.47 -13.39 -13.85
N LYS A 62 8.63 -13.97 -13.55
CA LYS A 62 8.94 -14.41 -12.19
C LYS A 62 9.30 -13.19 -11.34
N PHE A 63 8.70 -13.08 -10.16
CA PHE A 63 9.19 -12.18 -9.12
C PHE A 63 10.41 -12.82 -8.45
N TRP A 64 11.48 -12.04 -8.27
CA TRP A 64 12.73 -12.48 -7.63
C TRP A 64 12.92 -11.78 -6.27
N PRO A 65 12.23 -12.24 -5.20
CA PRO A 65 12.43 -11.71 -3.86
C PRO A 65 13.90 -11.65 -3.49
N THR A 66 14.31 -10.63 -2.74
CA THR A 66 15.71 -10.47 -2.34
C THR A 66 16.22 -11.74 -1.68
N VAL A 67 17.26 -12.34 -2.25
CA VAL A 67 17.68 -13.72 -1.93
C VAL A 67 18.02 -13.92 -0.46
N TRP A 68 18.45 -12.87 0.25
CA TRP A 68 18.79 -12.90 1.68
C TRP A 68 17.72 -12.25 2.58
N CYS A 69 16.60 -11.77 2.01
CA CYS A 69 15.53 -11.10 2.70
C CYS A 69 14.21 -11.33 1.95
N PHE A 70 13.74 -12.59 1.91
CA PHE A 70 12.43 -12.91 1.33
C PHE A 70 11.37 -13.22 2.40
N GLU A 71 11.74 -13.33 3.68
CA GLU A 71 10.79 -13.52 4.78
C GLU A 71 9.91 -12.29 4.97
N SER A 72 8.62 -12.51 5.14
CA SER A 72 7.54 -11.53 5.31
C SER A 72 7.87 -10.29 6.15
N ARG A 73 8.20 -10.48 7.44
CA ARG A 73 8.48 -9.39 8.38
C ARG A 73 9.79 -8.73 8.06
N ALA A 74 10.81 -9.52 7.72
CA ALA A 74 12.11 -9.01 7.32
C ALA A 74 11.98 -8.07 6.13
N GLN A 75 11.26 -8.45 5.06
CA GLN A 75 11.02 -7.57 3.91
C GLN A 75 10.31 -6.28 4.30
N THR A 76 9.28 -6.38 5.13
CA THR A 76 8.48 -5.24 5.59
C THR A 76 9.34 -4.21 6.33
N ILE A 77 10.23 -4.67 7.22
CA ILE A 77 11.10 -3.80 8.02
C ILE A 77 12.29 -3.31 7.20
N MET A 78 12.97 -4.23 6.52
CA MET A 78 14.23 -3.94 5.82
C MET A 78 14.03 -2.95 4.68
N ARG A 79 12.86 -2.91 4.04
CA ARG A 79 12.57 -1.91 3.01
C ARG A 79 12.86 -0.49 3.49
N GLY A 80 12.35 -0.11 4.66
CA GLY A 80 12.54 1.24 5.21
C GLY A 80 14.00 1.57 5.53
N LEU A 81 14.85 0.54 5.68
CA LEU A 81 16.26 0.68 6.03
C LEU A 81 17.20 0.68 4.82
N ILE A 82 16.84 -0.03 3.74
CA ILE A 82 17.76 -0.29 2.62
C ILE A 82 17.37 0.39 1.32
N MET A 83 16.08 0.66 1.11
CA MET A 83 15.64 1.34 -0.10
C MET A 83 16.05 2.81 -0.03
N SER A 84 16.49 3.36 -1.17
CA SER A 84 16.82 4.77 -1.25
C SER A 84 15.59 5.65 -0.99
N ALA A 85 15.82 6.89 -0.62
CA ALA A 85 14.82 7.94 -0.72
C ALA A 85 15.24 8.83 -1.89
N PRO A 86 14.65 8.65 -3.10
CA PRO A 86 15.00 9.52 -4.21
C PRO A 86 14.62 10.96 -3.90
N ALA A 87 15.45 11.91 -4.33
CA ALA A 87 15.17 13.32 -4.15
C ALA A 87 13.97 13.73 -5.01
N VAL A 88 12.98 14.33 -4.37
CA VAL A 88 11.78 14.86 -5.03
C VAL A 88 11.54 16.26 -4.47
N GLU A 89 11.46 17.23 -5.38
CA GLU A 89 11.07 18.59 -5.04
C GLU A 89 9.56 18.72 -5.24
N TYR A 90 8.86 19.14 -4.19
CA TYR A 90 7.42 19.30 -4.18
C TYR A 90 7.04 20.78 -4.13
N GLU A 91 6.00 21.14 -4.88
CA GLU A 91 5.23 22.36 -4.66
C GLU A 91 4.10 22.02 -3.68
N SER A 92 4.16 22.54 -2.45
CA SER A 92 3.14 22.27 -1.42
C SER A 92 1.97 23.23 -1.53
N GLU A 93 0.76 22.68 -1.48
CA GLU A 93 -0.51 23.41 -1.42
C GLU A 93 -1.27 23.01 -0.14
N ILE A 94 -1.90 23.98 0.52
CA ILE A 94 -2.79 23.73 1.66
C ILE A 94 -4.23 23.89 1.21
N LEU A 95 -4.99 22.81 1.33
CA LEU A 95 -6.41 22.76 1.03
C LEU A 95 -7.21 22.88 2.32
N THR A 96 -8.01 23.93 2.45
CA THR A 96 -8.92 24.13 3.59
C THR A 96 -10.10 23.18 3.47
N THR A 97 -10.48 22.56 4.60
CA THR A 97 -11.61 21.64 4.65
C THR A 97 -12.87 22.34 5.18
N PRO A 98 -14.09 21.84 4.87
CA PRO A 98 -15.34 22.51 5.28
C PRO A 98 -15.51 22.71 6.79
N ASP A 99 -14.87 21.86 7.60
CA ASP A 99 -14.86 21.94 9.06
C ASP A 99 -13.79 22.91 9.62
N GLY A 100 -13.13 23.70 8.76
CA GLY A 100 -12.07 24.63 9.15
C GLY A 100 -10.70 23.97 9.37
N GLY A 101 -10.59 22.68 9.06
CA GLY A 101 -9.32 21.95 9.04
C GLY A 101 -8.51 22.21 7.77
N GLN A 102 -7.45 21.42 7.60
CA GLN A 102 -6.58 21.54 6.43
C GLN A 102 -5.94 20.21 6.04
N ILE A 103 -5.69 20.07 4.74
CA ILE A 103 -4.99 18.96 4.09
C ILE A 103 -3.80 19.53 3.33
N LYS A 104 -2.65 18.86 3.35
CA LYS A 104 -1.50 19.25 2.55
C LYS A 104 -1.38 18.37 1.31
N LEU A 105 -1.38 19.01 0.15
CA LEU A 105 -1.10 18.39 -1.13
C LEU A 105 0.34 18.71 -1.52
N ASP A 106 1.14 17.69 -1.80
CA ASP A 106 2.50 17.88 -2.32
C ASP A 106 2.50 17.52 -3.81
N TRP A 107 2.63 18.53 -4.66
CA TRP A 107 2.60 18.40 -6.11
C TRP A 107 3.99 18.20 -6.68
N MET A 108 4.10 17.32 -7.65
CA MET A 108 5.33 17.16 -8.43
C MET A 108 4.96 17.14 -9.91
N GLU A 109 5.64 18.00 -10.67
CA GLU A 109 5.53 18.13 -12.11
C GLU A 109 6.93 18.33 -12.69
N ASN A 110 7.20 17.72 -13.84
CA ASN A 110 8.44 17.93 -14.57
C ASN A 110 8.23 18.95 -15.69
N ASP A 111 9.07 19.97 -15.75
CA ASP A 111 9.06 20.96 -16.85
C ASP A 111 9.37 20.31 -18.20
N ASN A 112 10.21 19.26 -18.21
CA ASN A 112 10.54 18.47 -19.39
C ASN A 112 9.57 17.29 -19.63
N SER A 113 8.30 17.44 -19.24
CA SER A 113 7.29 16.39 -19.43
C SER A 113 7.00 16.13 -20.92
N LYS A 114 6.72 14.86 -21.25
CA LYS A 114 6.18 14.45 -22.55
C LYS A 114 4.77 15.01 -22.81
N PHE A 115 4.10 15.49 -21.78
CA PHE A 115 2.81 16.17 -21.82
C PHE A 115 3.02 17.65 -21.46
N PRO A 116 3.46 18.49 -22.42
CA PRO A 116 3.83 19.88 -22.13
C PRO A 116 2.62 20.72 -21.72
N ASP A 117 1.43 20.43 -22.26
CA ASP A 117 0.20 21.09 -21.85
C ASP A 117 -0.22 20.61 -20.45
N ARG A 118 -0.16 21.52 -19.48
CA ARG A 118 -0.51 21.25 -18.08
C ARG A 118 -1.99 20.91 -17.92
N GLN A 119 -2.86 21.36 -18.81
CA GLN A 119 -4.30 21.13 -18.72
C GLN A 119 -4.68 19.67 -18.99
N TYR A 120 -3.97 19.01 -19.91
CA TYR A 120 -4.21 17.61 -20.30
C TYR A 120 -3.20 16.62 -19.71
N ARG A 121 -2.23 17.11 -18.93
CA ARG A 121 -1.16 16.28 -18.35
C ARG A 121 -1.76 15.23 -17.41
N PRO A 122 -1.54 13.91 -17.68
CA PRO A 122 -2.07 12.86 -16.82
C PRO A 122 -1.62 13.02 -15.37
N THR A 123 -2.55 12.82 -14.45
CA THR A 123 -2.35 13.08 -13.02
C THR A 123 -2.59 11.83 -12.19
N VAL A 124 -1.66 11.52 -11.28
CA VAL A 124 -1.80 10.44 -10.29
C VAL A 124 -1.98 11.04 -8.90
N ILE A 125 -3.08 10.71 -8.22
CA ILE A 125 -3.25 10.99 -6.78
C ILE A 125 -2.62 9.85 -6.00
N LEU A 126 -1.61 10.17 -5.18
CA LEU A 126 -0.91 9.20 -4.35
C LEU A 126 -1.36 9.29 -2.89
N LEU A 127 -1.77 8.16 -2.32
CA LEU A 127 -2.22 8.05 -0.94
C LEU A 127 -1.21 7.23 -0.12
N PRO A 128 -0.45 7.88 0.79
CA PRO A 128 0.43 7.18 1.71
C PRO A 128 -0.33 6.26 2.68
N GLY A 129 0.39 5.31 3.27
CA GLY A 129 -0.13 4.42 4.31
C GLY A 129 -0.33 5.11 5.66
N LEU A 130 -0.69 4.31 6.66
CA LEU A 130 -0.92 4.76 8.03
C LEU A 130 0.30 5.52 8.58
N THR A 131 0.09 6.72 9.12
CA THR A 131 1.15 7.64 9.59
C THR A 131 2.17 8.11 8.54
N GLY A 132 1.98 7.74 7.26
CA GLY A 132 2.85 8.11 6.15
C GLY A 132 2.59 9.50 5.58
N SER A 133 3.52 9.95 4.74
CA SER A 133 3.48 11.24 4.03
C SER A 133 4.20 11.15 2.67
N SER A 134 4.30 12.28 1.96
CA SER A 134 5.08 12.44 0.73
C SER A 134 6.57 12.12 0.85
N GLN A 135 7.10 12.02 2.07
CA GLN A 135 8.49 11.72 2.36
C GLN A 135 8.77 10.21 2.52
N GLU A 136 7.73 9.37 2.51
CA GLU A 136 7.93 7.93 2.62
C GLU A 136 8.62 7.39 1.37
N SER A 137 9.62 6.53 1.55
CA SER A 137 10.42 5.99 0.45
C SER A 137 9.56 5.37 -0.66
N TYR A 138 8.47 4.65 -0.34
CA TYR A 138 7.59 4.09 -1.37
C TYR A 138 6.83 5.16 -2.17
N VAL A 139 6.42 6.26 -1.51
CA VAL A 139 5.76 7.37 -2.19
C VAL A 139 6.76 8.07 -3.11
N LEU A 140 7.98 8.34 -2.63
CA LEU A 140 9.03 8.97 -3.42
C LEU A 140 9.38 8.16 -4.68
N HIS A 141 9.43 6.82 -4.58
CA HIS A 141 9.64 5.98 -5.76
C HIS A 141 8.44 6.00 -6.71
N PHE A 142 7.19 5.98 -6.22
CA PHE A 142 6.02 6.12 -7.08
C PHE A 142 6.00 7.47 -7.81
N VAL A 143 6.32 8.57 -7.11
CA VAL A 143 6.48 9.89 -7.73
C VAL A 143 7.58 9.86 -8.80
N GLN A 144 8.73 9.27 -8.51
CA GLN A 144 9.83 9.14 -9.48
C GLN A 144 9.45 8.31 -10.70
N GLU A 145 8.67 7.23 -10.54
CA GLU A 145 8.20 6.39 -11.64
C GLU A 145 7.16 7.12 -12.51
N ALA A 146 6.23 7.84 -11.91
CA ALA A 146 5.26 8.67 -12.63
C ALA A 146 5.97 9.82 -13.39
N ALA A 147 6.94 10.44 -12.75
CA ALA A 147 7.79 11.49 -13.31
C ALA A 147 8.56 11.03 -14.57
N LYS A 148 9.08 9.79 -14.59
CA LYS A 148 9.75 9.19 -15.77
C LYS A 148 8.83 9.11 -16.99
N HIS A 149 7.52 8.97 -16.76
CA HIS A 149 6.51 8.96 -17.82
C HIS A 149 5.98 10.35 -18.17
N GLY A 150 6.37 11.38 -17.42
CA GLY A 150 5.92 12.76 -17.60
C GLY A 150 4.58 13.07 -16.93
N PHE A 151 4.11 12.20 -16.03
CA PHE A 151 2.85 12.42 -15.31
C PHE A 151 3.02 13.46 -14.20
N ARG A 152 1.95 14.20 -13.93
CA ARG A 152 1.79 14.97 -12.70
C ARG A 152 1.49 14.00 -11.57
N THR A 153 2.06 14.24 -10.39
CA THR A 153 1.61 13.56 -9.17
C THR A 153 1.18 14.57 -8.13
N VAL A 154 0.16 14.21 -7.37
CA VAL A 154 -0.24 14.91 -6.16
C VAL A 154 -0.28 13.91 -5.02
N VAL A 155 0.56 14.11 -4.02
CA VAL A 155 0.51 13.31 -2.80
C VAL A 155 -0.50 13.92 -1.86
N PHE A 156 -1.55 13.17 -1.57
CA PHE A 156 -2.54 13.51 -0.56
C PHE A 156 -2.00 13.12 0.82
N ASN A 157 -1.41 14.10 1.53
CA ASN A 157 -1.04 13.89 2.93
C ASN A 157 -2.28 14.01 3.81
N ASN A 158 -2.64 12.93 4.49
CA ASN A 158 -3.73 12.92 5.46
C ASN A 158 -3.55 14.03 6.52
N ARG A 159 -4.67 14.48 7.10
CA ARG A 159 -4.69 15.54 8.12
C ARG A 159 -3.67 15.28 9.25
N GLY A 160 -2.83 16.27 9.54
CA GLY A 160 -1.77 16.18 10.55
C GLY A 160 -0.48 15.48 10.11
N ASN A 161 -0.38 15.02 8.86
CA ASN A 161 0.84 14.44 8.28
C ASN A 161 1.53 15.42 7.30
N GLY A 162 2.72 15.05 6.82
CA GLY A 162 3.45 15.82 5.79
C GLY A 162 3.97 17.20 6.26
N GLY A 163 4.03 17.42 7.57
CA GLY A 163 4.42 18.69 8.18
C GLY A 163 3.27 19.70 8.34
N ALA A 164 2.05 19.34 7.91
CA ALA A 164 0.86 20.16 8.13
C ALA A 164 0.44 20.13 9.59
N ARG A 165 0.04 21.29 10.13
CA ARG A 165 -0.53 21.36 11.48
C ARG A 165 -1.93 20.77 11.48
N LEU A 166 -2.29 20.05 12.54
CA LEU A 166 -3.67 19.65 12.76
C LEU A 166 -4.43 20.83 13.39
N LEU A 167 -5.51 21.29 12.75
CA LEU A 167 -6.28 22.46 13.23
C LEU A 167 -7.61 22.07 13.88
N THR A 168 -8.10 20.88 13.58
CA THR A 168 -9.38 20.32 14.05
C THR A 168 -9.15 18.94 14.64
N PRO A 169 -9.98 18.45 15.59
CA PRO A 169 -9.86 17.10 16.13
C PRO A 169 -10.07 16.00 15.07
N ARG A 170 -10.71 16.33 13.94
CA ARG A 170 -10.89 15.40 12.82
C ARG A 170 -9.53 15.06 12.18
N THR A 171 -9.17 13.77 12.22
CA THR A 171 -7.97 13.19 11.59
C THR A 171 -8.35 12.42 10.31
N TYR A 172 -7.87 11.19 10.14
CA TYR A 172 -8.18 10.30 9.02
C TYR A 172 -8.37 8.86 9.51
N CYS A 173 -9.15 8.07 8.78
CA CYS A 173 -9.35 6.64 9.04
C CYS A 173 -9.67 5.91 7.72
N ALA A 174 -9.70 4.57 7.74
CA ALA A 174 -9.89 3.77 6.53
C ALA A 174 -11.29 3.90 5.88
N ALA A 175 -12.27 4.35 6.65
CA ALA A 175 -13.68 4.39 6.23
C ALA A 175 -14.18 5.79 5.87
N ASN A 176 -13.48 6.86 6.28
CA ASN A 176 -13.94 8.24 6.04
C ASN A 176 -13.38 8.78 4.71
N THR A 177 -14.24 8.84 3.69
CA THR A 177 -13.85 9.19 2.32
C THR A 177 -13.99 10.67 1.97
N ASP A 178 -14.44 11.52 2.91
CA ASP A 178 -14.83 12.90 2.58
C ASP A 178 -13.64 13.74 2.12
N ASP A 179 -12.49 13.58 2.78
CA ASP A 179 -11.26 14.27 2.40
C ASP A 179 -10.77 13.80 1.02
N MET A 180 -10.93 12.51 0.70
CA MET A 180 -10.60 11.99 -0.64
C MET A 180 -11.51 12.61 -1.70
N ALA A 181 -12.81 12.72 -1.44
CA ALA A 181 -13.76 13.36 -2.34
C ALA A 181 -13.41 14.84 -2.58
N LEU A 182 -13.03 15.56 -1.52
CA LEU A 182 -12.59 16.95 -1.59
C LEU A 182 -11.32 17.09 -2.45
N VAL A 183 -10.33 16.21 -2.25
CA VAL A 183 -9.08 16.25 -3.02
C VAL A 183 -9.33 15.94 -4.50
N VAL A 184 -10.12 14.92 -4.82
CA VAL A 184 -10.47 14.60 -6.22
C VAL A 184 -11.19 15.77 -6.89
N ALA A 185 -12.16 16.38 -6.21
CA ALA A 185 -12.87 17.54 -6.72
C ALA A 185 -11.92 18.73 -6.96
N HIS A 186 -11.02 19.01 -6.01
CA HIS A 186 -10.01 20.07 -6.13
C HIS A 186 -9.07 19.84 -7.32
N VAL A 187 -8.56 18.62 -7.50
CA VAL A 187 -7.66 18.29 -8.62
C VAL A 187 -8.39 18.46 -9.96
N LYS A 188 -9.67 18.06 -10.04
CA LYS A 188 -10.49 18.24 -11.25
C LYS A 188 -10.86 19.69 -11.52
N ASP A 189 -11.13 20.49 -10.50
CA ASP A 189 -11.39 21.91 -10.67
C ASP A 189 -10.14 22.65 -11.19
N LYS A 190 -8.97 22.28 -10.66
CA LYS A 190 -7.68 22.83 -11.07
C LYS A 190 -7.24 22.38 -12.47
N TYR A 191 -7.51 21.13 -12.84
CA TYR A 191 -7.17 20.54 -14.14
C TYR A 191 -8.33 19.74 -14.74
N PRO A 192 -9.39 20.39 -15.25
CA PRO A 192 -10.61 19.73 -15.74
C PRO A 192 -10.41 18.64 -16.80
N ASP A 193 -9.46 18.83 -17.72
CA ASP A 193 -9.23 17.92 -18.83
C ASP A 193 -8.10 16.91 -18.56
N SER A 194 -7.51 16.94 -17.37
CA SER A 194 -6.46 16.01 -16.98
C SER A 194 -7.07 14.62 -16.71
N PRO A 195 -6.63 13.56 -17.41
CA PRO A 195 -7.00 12.21 -17.02
C PRO A 195 -6.40 11.90 -15.65
N LEU A 196 -7.22 11.34 -14.76
CA LEU A 196 -6.89 11.18 -13.34
C LEU A 196 -6.93 9.71 -12.93
N MET A 197 -5.93 9.23 -12.19
CA MET A 197 -5.98 7.92 -11.54
C MET A 197 -5.56 8.04 -10.05
N GLY A 198 -5.99 7.11 -9.23
CA GLY A 198 -5.55 6.99 -7.84
C GLY A 198 -4.56 5.86 -7.64
N ALA A 199 -3.58 6.03 -6.75
CA ALA A 199 -2.81 4.91 -6.22
C ALA A 199 -2.59 5.03 -4.72
N GLY A 200 -2.88 3.97 -3.97
CA GLY A 200 -2.82 3.97 -2.51
C GLY A 200 -2.11 2.74 -1.94
N ILE A 201 -1.36 2.96 -0.85
CA ILE A 201 -0.60 1.90 -0.20
C ILE A 201 -1.17 1.67 1.21
N SER A 202 -1.41 0.40 1.58
CA SER A 202 -1.92 0.02 2.90
C SER A 202 -3.20 0.81 3.24
N LEU A 203 -3.24 1.56 4.35
CA LEU A 203 -4.38 2.41 4.70
C LEU A 203 -4.80 3.39 3.58
N GLY A 204 -3.85 3.97 2.84
CA GLY A 204 -4.16 4.86 1.72
C GLY A 204 -4.88 4.14 0.58
N GLY A 205 -4.55 2.86 0.37
CA GLY A 205 -5.27 2.02 -0.58
C GLY A 205 -6.68 1.66 -0.08
N MET A 206 -6.85 1.42 1.22
CA MET A 206 -8.17 1.20 1.79
C MET A 206 -9.08 2.42 1.61
N LEU A 207 -8.57 3.62 1.92
CA LEU A 207 -9.29 4.87 1.74
C LEU A 207 -9.68 5.11 0.26
N LEU A 208 -8.76 4.84 -0.67
CA LEU A 208 -9.00 4.94 -2.10
C LEU A 208 -10.12 3.99 -2.56
N LEU A 209 -10.08 2.71 -2.16
CA LEU A 209 -11.13 1.76 -2.55
C LEU A 209 -12.47 2.07 -1.89
N SER A 210 -12.49 2.48 -0.62
CA SER A 210 -13.72 2.93 0.04
C SER A 210 -14.35 4.10 -0.73
N TYR A 211 -13.54 5.06 -1.18
CA TYR A 211 -14.00 6.17 -2.01
C TYR A 211 -14.53 5.71 -3.37
N MET A 212 -13.77 4.88 -4.08
CA MET A 212 -14.17 4.36 -5.40
C MET A 212 -15.45 3.52 -5.33
N ALA A 213 -15.59 2.68 -4.31
CA ALA A 213 -16.80 1.89 -4.08
C ALA A 213 -18.02 2.76 -3.72
N LYS A 214 -17.82 3.83 -2.93
CA LYS A 214 -18.89 4.75 -2.55
C LYS A 214 -19.38 5.60 -3.73
N MET A 215 -18.46 6.04 -4.59
CA MET A 215 -18.77 6.96 -5.68
C MET A 215 -19.06 6.26 -7.01
N GLY A 216 -18.69 4.98 -7.17
CA GLY A 216 -18.88 4.23 -8.41
C GLY A 216 -18.25 4.93 -9.61
N LYS A 217 -19.00 5.03 -10.71
CA LYS A 217 -18.58 5.74 -11.95
C LYS A 217 -18.32 7.23 -11.74
N ASP A 218 -18.95 7.84 -10.73
CA ASP A 218 -18.81 9.27 -10.43
C ASP A 218 -17.57 9.59 -9.58
N CYS A 219 -16.73 8.58 -9.26
CA CYS A 219 -15.49 8.80 -8.50
C CYS A 219 -14.47 9.68 -9.25
N GLY A 220 -14.67 9.91 -10.54
CA GLY A 220 -13.86 10.81 -11.32
C GLY A 220 -12.44 10.32 -11.63
N LEU A 221 -12.13 9.06 -11.31
CA LEU A 221 -10.87 8.41 -11.66
C LEU A 221 -11.08 7.49 -12.87
N LEU A 222 -10.07 7.37 -13.72
CA LEU A 222 -10.03 6.38 -14.80
C LEU A 222 -9.70 4.98 -14.29
N ALA A 223 -8.88 4.90 -13.25
CA ALA A 223 -8.48 3.66 -12.62
C ALA A 223 -7.92 3.89 -11.21
N GLY A 224 -7.84 2.82 -10.43
CA GLY A 224 -7.15 2.75 -9.14
C GLY A 224 -6.05 1.70 -9.13
N MET A 225 -4.96 1.95 -8.40
CA MET A 225 -4.01 0.91 -8.01
C MET A 225 -3.86 0.87 -6.50
N VAL A 226 -3.98 -0.31 -5.90
CA VAL A 226 -3.74 -0.46 -4.47
C VAL A 226 -2.72 -1.52 -4.16
N VAL A 227 -1.89 -1.25 -3.15
CA VAL A 227 -0.83 -2.17 -2.71
C VAL A 227 -1.03 -2.51 -1.25
N SER A 228 -1.16 -3.80 -0.97
CA SER A 228 -1.16 -4.39 0.37
C SER A 228 -2.17 -3.78 1.32
N ILE A 229 -3.42 -3.73 0.86
CA ILE A 229 -4.53 -3.28 1.68
C ILE A 229 -5.01 -4.40 2.61
N ALA A 230 -5.58 -4.02 3.76
CA ALA A 230 -6.30 -4.93 4.64
C ALA A 230 -7.74 -5.11 4.15
N TRP A 231 -8.02 -6.18 3.39
CA TRP A 231 -9.36 -6.45 2.86
C TRP A 231 -10.41 -6.72 3.93
N ASN A 232 -10.03 -7.46 4.96
CA ASN A 232 -10.82 -7.69 6.16
C ASN A 232 -10.02 -7.21 7.38
N VAL A 233 -10.52 -6.15 8.02
CA VAL A 233 -9.82 -5.47 9.13
C VAL A 233 -9.79 -6.34 10.38
N PHE A 234 -10.83 -7.15 10.62
CA PHE A 234 -10.84 -8.09 11.75
C PHE A 234 -9.71 -9.11 11.62
N GLU A 235 -9.62 -9.78 10.47
CA GLU A 235 -8.55 -10.74 10.17
C GLU A 235 -7.17 -10.09 10.22
N SER A 236 -7.08 -8.84 9.77
CA SER A 236 -5.81 -8.11 9.73
C SER A 236 -5.29 -7.79 11.13
N VAL A 237 -6.17 -7.33 12.01
CA VAL A 237 -5.80 -7.05 13.40
C VAL A 237 -5.50 -8.35 14.15
N LEU A 238 -6.23 -9.44 13.89
CA LEU A 238 -5.91 -10.75 14.44
C LEU A 238 -4.51 -11.21 14.01
N SER A 239 -4.16 -11.07 12.73
CA SER A 239 -2.82 -11.37 12.20
C SER A 239 -1.72 -10.47 12.80
N LEU A 240 -2.05 -9.21 13.10
CA LEU A 240 -1.12 -8.30 13.77
C LEU A 240 -0.98 -8.58 15.27
N GLU A 241 -1.96 -9.20 15.90
CA GLU A 241 -1.91 -9.60 17.31
C GLU A 241 -1.31 -11.00 17.50
N GLN A 242 -1.23 -11.81 16.44
CA GLN A 242 -0.72 -13.18 16.45
C GLN A 242 0.09 -13.52 15.20
N PRO A 243 1.31 -14.09 15.33
CA PRO A 243 1.97 -14.51 16.57
C PRO A 243 2.55 -13.32 17.35
N TYR A 244 3.05 -13.56 18.58
CA TYR A 244 3.65 -12.54 19.46
C TYR A 244 4.66 -11.62 18.76
N LEU A 245 5.43 -12.16 17.80
CA LEU A 245 6.38 -11.35 17.03
C LEU A 245 5.69 -10.21 16.26
N ASN A 246 4.55 -10.48 15.61
CA ASN A 246 3.75 -9.46 14.93
C ASN A 246 3.22 -8.43 15.94
N LYS A 247 2.71 -8.89 17.09
CA LYS A 247 2.18 -8.02 18.15
C LYS A 247 3.21 -7.04 18.67
N TYR A 248 4.40 -7.52 19.03
CA TYR A 248 5.40 -6.70 19.70
C TYR A 248 6.29 -5.88 18.74
N VAL A 249 6.49 -6.36 17.50
CA VAL A 249 7.36 -5.68 16.52
C VAL A 249 6.56 -4.79 15.59
N LEU A 250 5.47 -5.27 15.00
CA LEU A 250 4.70 -4.54 13.99
C LEU A 250 3.59 -3.72 14.64
N ASN A 251 2.63 -4.39 15.29
CA ASN A 251 1.43 -3.78 15.83
C ASN A 251 1.77 -2.69 16.87
N ARG A 252 2.62 -3.01 17.85
CA ARG A 252 3.03 -2.05 18.87
C ARG A 252 3.81 -0.86 18.31
N THR A 253 4.57 -1.03 17.23
CA THR A 253 5.28 0.09 16.58
C THR A 253 4.30 1.04 15.90
N LEU A 254 3.27 0.51 15.23
CA LEU A 254 2.22 1.32 14.61
C LEU A 254 1.38 2.05 15.64
N ALA A 255 0.96 1.36 16.71
CA ALA A 255 0.24 1.96 17.82
C ALA A 255 1.04 3.10 18.47
N ARG A 256 2.35 2.92 18.66
CA ARG A 256 3.24 3.99 19.16
C ARG A 256 3.28 5.20 18.22
N ASN A 257 3.34 4.99 16.90
CA ASN A 257 3.34 6.09 15.92
C ASN A 257 2.01 6.87 15.93
N LEU A 258 0.90 6.15 16.04
CA LEU A 258 -0.44 6.73 16.20
C LEU A 258 -0.58 7.54 17.49
N VAL A 259 -0.20 6.95 18.63
CA VAL A 259 -0.16 7.64 19.93
C VAL A 259 0.75 8.86 19.90
N LYS A 260 1.90 8.78 19.23
CA LYS A 260 2.82 9.91 19.06
C LYS A 260 2.15 11.05 18.28
N SER A 261 1.39 10.74 17.23
CA SER A 261 0.63 11.74 16.47
C SER A 261 -0.38 12.48 17.35
N VAL A 262 -1.11 11.77 18.21
CA VAL A 262 -2.00 12.37 19.21
C VAL A 262 -1.23 13.22 20.22
N LYS A 263 -0.13 12.69 20.75
CA LYS A 263 0.71 13.39 21.74
C LYS A 263 1.32 14.69 21.21
N THR A 264 1.67 14.75 19.93
CA THR A 264 2.19 15.99 19.31
C THR A 264 1.11 17.06 19.12
N ASN A 265 -0.17 16.68 19.15
CA ASN A 265 -1.30 17.56 18.91
C ASN A 265 -2.28 17.61 20.09
N LEU A 266 -1.81 17.41 21.34
CA LEU A 266 -2.69 17.36 22.53
C LEU A 266 -3.62 18.56 22.66
N HIS A 267 -3.11 19.77 22.41
CA HIS A 267 -3.89 21.00 22.44
C HIS A 267 -5.14 20.99 21.53
N VAL A 268 -5.12 20.19 20.45
CA VAL A 268 -6.26 20.02 19.54
C VAL A 268 -7.29 19.05 20.11
N PHE A 269 -6.86 18.08 20.93
CA PHE A 269 -7.72 17.00 21.41
C PHE A 269 -8.23 17.18 22.84
N GLU A 270 -7.51 17.93 23.69
CA GLU A 270 -7.89 18.22 25.08
C GLU A 270 -9.34 18.72 25.23
N PRO A 271 -9.87 19.61 24.34
CA PRO A 271 -11.25 20.05 24.45
C PRO A 271 -12.29 19.01 24.01
N HIS A 272 -11.88 17.93 23.35
CA HIS A 272 -12.76 16.99 22.65
C HIS A 272 -12.73 15.56 23.20
N LEU A 273 -11.70 15.19 23.97
CA LEU A 273 -11.54 13.85 24.53
C LEU A 273 -11.38 13.93 26.05
N GLU A 274 -12.32 13.32 26.78
CA GLU A 274 -12.36 13.36 28.25
C GLU A 274 -11.17 12.63 28.91
N ASN A 275 -10.67 11.54 28.31
CA ASN A 275 -9.62 10.71 28.89
C ASN A 275 -8.48 10.46 27.90
N LEU A 276 -7.70 11.51 27.63
CA LEU A 276 -6.51 11.44 26.78
C LEU A 276 -5.46 10.46 27.31
N ASP A 277 -5.29 10.35 28.63
CA ASP A 277 -4.32 9.41 29.21
C ASP A 277 -4.62 7.96 28.84
N HIS A 278 -5.90 7.58 28.74
CA HIS A 278 -6.30 6.25 28.31
C HIS A 278 -5.96 5.99 26.84
N VAL A 279 -6.14 7.00 25.96
CA VAL A 279 -5.72 6.95 24.56
C VAL A 279 -4.20 6.77 24.45
N LEU A 280 -3.43 7.55 25.21
CA LEU A 280 -1.96 7.53 25.15
C LEU A 280 -1.35 6.22 25.66
N GLN A 281 -2.12 5.41 26.39
CA GLN A 281 -1.74 4.08 26.85
C GLN A 281 -2.02 2.97 25.82
N ALA A 282 -2.60 3.28 24.65
CA ALA A 282 -2.86 2.29 23.62
C ALA A 282 -1.56 1.63 23.14
N SER A 283 -1.56 0.30 23.12
CA SER A 283 -0.40 -0.54 22.79
C SER A 283 -0.60 -1.39 21.54
N THR A 284 -1.84 -1.47 21.04
CA THR A 284 -2.20 -2.09 19.76
C THR A 284 -3.05 -1.13 18.94
N ILE A 285 -3.15 -1.38 17.62
CA ILE A 285 -4.03 -0.64 16.72
C ILE A 285 -5.48 -0.75 17.17
N ARG A 286 -5.94 -1.94 17.61
CA ARG A 286 -7.31 -2.12 18.13
C ARG A 286 -7.58 -1.24 19.34
N GLU A 287 -6.65 -1.19 20.29
CA GLU A 287 -6.78 -0.31 21.46
C GLU A 287 -6.79 1.17 21.06
N PHE A 288 -5.97 1.55 20.08
CA PHE A 288 -5.98 2.92 19.58
C PHE A 288 -7.31 3.25 18.89
N ASP A 289 -7.80 2.36 18.04
CA ASP A 289 -9.06 2.57 17.32
C ASP A 289 -10.25 2.67 18.28
N ASP A 290 -10.33 1.77 19.25
CA ASP A 290 -11.38 1.77 20.27
C ASP A 290 -11.37 3.04 21.12
N ARG A 291 -10.19 3.51 21.53
CA ARG A 291 -10.06 4.64 22.47
C ARG A 291 -10.06 5.99 21.79
N PHE A 292 -9.60 6.08 20.54
CA PHE A 292 -9.43 7.34 19.81
C PHE A 292 -10.28 7.39 18.54
N THR A 293 -10.07 6.47 17.59
CA THR A 293 -10.73 6.53 16.27
C THR A 293 -12.25 6.52 16.41
N THR A 294 -12.83 5.65 17.25
CA THR A 294 -14.28 5.62 17.48
C THR A 294 -14.82 6.94 18.00
N LYS A 295 -14.08 7.61 18.89
CA LYS A 295 -14.51 8.87 19.53
C LYS A 295 -14.44 10.05 18.57
N ILE A 296 -13.35 10.15 17.82
CA ILE A 296 -13.14 11.23 16.85
C ILE A 296 -14.12 11.14 15.68
N PHE A 297 -14.44 9.94 15.22
CA PHE A 297 -15.32 9.72 14.06
C PHE A 297 -16.76 9.34 14.42
N GLY A 298 -17.10 9.25 15.71
CA GLY A 298 -18.47 8.97 16.17
C GLY A 298 -18.95 7.53 15.91
N TYR A 299 -18.04 6.56 15.85
CA TYR A 299 -18.43 5.15 15.75
C TYR A 299 -18.86 4.61 17.12
N GLU A 300 -19.93 3.82 17.15
CA GLU A 300 -20.47 3.21 18.38
C GLU A 300 -19.46 2.30 19.08
N SER A 301 -18.67 1.56 18.30
CA SER A 301 -17.64 0.65 18.78
C SER A 301 -16.55 0.46 17.72
N TRP A 302 -15.41 -0.14 18.11
CA TRP A 302 -14.35 -0.46 17.16
C TRP A 302 -14.81 -1.52 16.14
N GLU A 303 -15.73 -2.41 16.50
CA GLU A 303 -16.34 -3.37 15.56
C GLU A 303 -17.22 -2.67 14.52
N HIS A 304 -17.96 -1.62 14.90
CA HIS A 304 -18.69 -0.79 13.94
C HIS A 304 -17.71 -0.13 12.96
N TYR A 305 -16.66 0.51 13.47
CA TYR A 305 -15.61 1.07 12.61
C TYR A 305 -15.00 0.02 11.67
N TYR A 306 -14.68 -1.18 12.16
CA TYR A 306 -14.05 -2.22 11.35
C TYR A 306 -14.98 -2.77 10.28
N ARG A 307 -16.28 -2.90 10.54
CA ARG A 307 -17.27 -3.23 9.49
C ARG A 307 -17.29 -2.18 8.39
N GLU A 308 -17.23 -0.90 8.75
CA GLU A 308 -17.17 0.19 7.77
C GLU A 308 -15.84 0.23 7.00
N ALA A 309 -14.73 -0.12 7.64
CA ALA A 309 -13.41 -0.13 7.01
C ALA A 309 -13.14 -1.39 6.16
N CYS A 310 -13.89 -2.47 6.37
CA CYS A 310 -13.79 -3.70 5.59
C CYS A 310 -14.19 -3.48 4.13
N LEU A 311 -13.37 -4.03 3.21
CA LEU A 311 -13.57 -3.90 1.77
C LEU A 311 -13.94 -5.21 1.08
N HIS A 312 -13.69 -6.36 1.71
CA HIS A 312 -14.02 -7.69 1.17
C HIS A 312 -15.48 -7.77 0.67
N ASP A 313 -16.43 -7.35 1.50
CA ASP A 313 -17.87 -7.35 1.14
C ASP A 313 -18.26 -6.19 0.21
N LYS A 314 -17.36 -5.24 -0.05
CA LYS A 314 -17.62 -4.03 -0.87
C LYS A 314 -17.04 -4.15 -2.28
N VAL A 315 -16.38 -5.26 -2.61
CA VAL A 315 -15.78 -5.48 -3.95
C VAL A 315 -16.81 -5.32 -5.06
N HIS A 316 -18.04 -5.78 -4.87
CA HIS A 316 -19.13 -5.68 -5.84
C HIS A 316 -19.51 -4.24 -6.23
N ALA A 317 -19.19 -3.25 -5.38
CA ALA A 317 -19.50 -1.83 -5.61
C ALA A 317 -18.43 -1.09 -6.43
N LEU A 318 -17.32 -1.76 -6.78
CA LEU A 318 -16.29 -1.16 -7.64
C LEU A 318 -16.77 -1.12 -9.09
N GLU A 319 -17.03 0.08 -9.60
CA GLU A 319 -17.47 0.32 -10.99
C GLU A 319 -16.39 0.91 -11.89
N VAL A 320 -15.21 1.21 -11.35
CA VAL A 320 -14.05 1.75 -12.06
C VAL A 320 -12.87 0.76 -11.93
N PRO A 321 -12.07 0.53 -12.99
CA PRO A 321 -10.99 -0.45 -12.97
C PRO A 321 -9.97 -0.27 -11.84
N VAL A 322 -9.67 -1.35 -11.13
CA VAL A 322 -8.72 -1.40 -10.02
C VAL A 322 -7.74 -2.54 -10.19
N LEU A 323 -6.44 -2.23 -10.07
CA LEU A 323 -5.38 -3.23 -9.92
C LEU A 323 -4.94 -3.32 -8.45
N CYS A 324 -5.08 -4.49 -7.84
CA CYS A 324 -4.67 -4.77 -6.47
C CYS A 324 -3.41 -5.64 -6.46
N LEU A 325 -2.37 -5.22 -5.74
CA LEU A 325 -1.19 -6.04 -5.47
C LEU A 325 -1.20 -6.48 -4.00
N SER A 326 -1.09 -7.78 -3.76
CA SER A 326 -0.98 -8.37 -2.42
C SER A 326 0.12 -9.44 -2.40
N ALA A 327 0.68 -9.71 -1.22
CA ALA A 327 1.59 -10.82 -1.00
C ALA A 327 0.90 -11.90 -0.15
N ALA A 328 1.06 -13.16 -0.52
CA ALA A 328 0.50 -14.29 0.23
C ALA A 328 1.12 -14.43 1.63
N ASP A 329 2.33 -13.89 1.83
CA ASP A 329 3.03 -13.88 3.11
C ASP A 329 2.87 -12.57 3.89
N ASP A 330 1.98 -11.65 3.50
CA ASP A 330 1.76 -10.37 4.18
C ASP A 330 1.38 -10.58 5.68
N PRO A 331 2.13 -9.99 6.65
CA PRO A 331 1.84 -10.18 8.07
C PRO A 331 0.71 -9.29 8.60
N PHE A 332 0.13 -8.45 7.75
CA PHE A 332 -1.02 -7.58 8.05
C PHE A 332 -2.27 -8.08 7.37
N SER A 333 -2.19 -8.50 6.11
CA SER A 333 -3.34 -8.99 5.33
C SER A 333 -3.16 -10.48 5.01
N PRO A 334 -3.64 -11.38 5.87
CA PRO A 334 -3.41 -12.81 5.68
C PRO A 334 -4.07 -13.32 4.39
N HIS A 335 -3.44 -14.29 3.73
CA HIS A 335 -3.87 -14.79 2.41
C HIS A 335 -5.34 -15.21 2.35
N HIS A 336 -5.88 -15.83 3.41
CA HIS A 336 -7.28 -16.28 3.45
C HIS A 336 -8.29 -15.14 3.50
N ALA A 337 -7.86 -13.92 3.85
CA ALA A 337 -8.70 -12.73 3.91
C ALA A 337 -8.74 -11.96 2.57
N ILE A 338 -7.96 -12.37 1.57
CA ILE A 338 -7.97 -11.75 0.24
C ILE A 338 -9.22 -12.25 -0.52
N PRO A 339 -10.09 -11.35 -1.01
CA PRO A 339 -11.40 -11.69 -1.57
C PRO A 339 -11.29 -12.14 -3.04
N VAL A 340 -10.59 -13.24 -3.27
CA VAL A 340 -10.38 -13.79 -4.61
C VAL A 340 -11.70 -14.16 -5.28
N LYS A 341 -12.65 -14.74 -4.53
CA LYS A 341 -13.95 -15.17 -5.07
C LYS A 341 -14.82 -13.99 -5.48
N GLU A 342 -14.79 -12.92 -4.69
CA GLU A 342 -15.53 -11.69 -4.97
C GLU A 342 -14.90 -10.93 -6.13
N ALA A 343 -13.56 -11.00 -6.29
CA ALA A 343 -12.89 -10.46 -7.47
C ALA A 343 -13.21 -11.25 -8.76
N GLU A 344 -13.50 -12.54 -8.63
CA GLU A 344 -13.97 -13.38 -9.74
C GLU A 344 -15.43 -13.11 -10.14
N SER A 345 -16.15 -12.24 -9.44
CA SER A 345 -17.52 -11.83 -9.77
C SER A 345 -17.67 -10.33 -10.11
N ASN A 346 -16.56 -9.57 -10.14
CA ASN A 346 -16.57 -8.17 -10.57
C ASN A 346 -15.57 -7.95 -11.71
N ASP A 347 -16.05 -7.35 -12.79
CA ASP A 347 -15.27 -7.06 -13.99
C ASP A 347 -14.23 -5.94 -13.83
N ASN A 348 -14.39 -5.08 -12.83
CA ASN A 348 -13.58 -3.87 -12.65
C ASN A 348 -12.41 -4.08 -11.68
N ILE A 349 -12.13 -5.31 -11.25
CA ILE A 349 -11.04 -5.58 -10.30
C ILE A 349 -10.14 -6.70 -10.81
N ALA A 350 -8.84 -6.52 -10.59
CA ALA A 350 -7.85 -7.56 -10.74
C ALA A 350 -7.00 -7.65 -9.47
N ILE A 351 -6.94 -8.83 -8.86
CA ILE A 351 -6.08 -9.11 -7.71
C ILE A 351 -4.85 -9.90 -8.16
N VAL A 352 -3.69 -9.32 -7.92
CA VAL A 352 -2.37 -9.91 -8.19
C VAL A 352 -1.76 -10.34 -6.87
N ILE A 353 -1.51 -11.64 -6.71
CA ILE A 353 -0.92 -12.21 -5.49
C ILE A 353 0.47 -12.75 -5.79
N THR A 354 1.50 -12.17 -5.18
CA THR A 354 2.86 -12.73 -5.16
C THR A 354 3.01 -13.75 -4.02
N SER A 355 3.86 -14.76 -4.17
CA SER A 355 4.12 -15.72 -3.06
C SER A 355 4.83 -15.07 -1.87
N HIS A 356 5.65 -14.06 -2.15
CA HIS A 356 6.40 -13.28 -1.17
C HIS A 356 6.27 -11.80 -1.44
N GLY A 357 6.50 -10.97 -0.43
CA GLY A 357 6.55 -9.52 -0.55
C GLY A 357 6.47 -8.81 0.80
N GLY A 358 6.06 -9.52 1.85
CA GLY A 358 5.72 -8.88 3.12
C GLY A 358 4.56 -7.89 2.94
N HIS A 359 4.42 -6.95 3.88
CA HIS A 359 3.35 -5.95 3.79
C HIS A 359 3.63 -4.94 2.68
N ILE A 360 4.71 -4.17 2.76
CA ILE A 360 5.02 -3.15 1.74
C ILE A 360 6.42 -3.35 1.15
N GLY A 361 7.02 -4.52 1.35
CA GLY A 361 8.43 -4.81 1.05
C GLY A 361 8.69 -4.92 -0.45
N PHE A 362 8.19 -5.99 -1.07
CA PHE A 362 8.33 -6.33 -2.50
C PHE A 362 9.76 -6.17 -3.03
N LEU A 363 10.76 -6.46 -2.18
CA LEU A 363 12.17 -6.21 -2.46
C LEU A 363 12.68 -7.20 -3.50
N GLU A 364 13.33 -6.71 -4.55
CA GLU A 364 13.74 -7.54 -5.68
C GLU A 364 15.26 -7.52 -5.93
N GLY A 365 15.80 -8.68 -6.33
CA GLY A 365 17.19 -8.82 -6.74
C GLY A 365 18.18 -8.92 -5.58
N LEU A 366 19.48 -8.91 -5.89
CA LEU A 366 20.52 -9.08 -4.87
C LEU A 366 20.71 -7.82 -4.00
N PHE A 367 20.47 -6.64 -4.59
CA PHE A 367 20.69 -5.33 -3.96
C PHE A 367 19.46 -4.43 -4.17
N PRO A 368 18.40 -4.58 -3.35
CA PRO A 368 17.13 -3.92 -3.54
C PRO A 368 17.18 -2.44 -3.08
N ARG A 369 17.91 -1.59 -3.81
CA ARG A 369 18.08 -0.17 -3.44
C ARG A 369 17.15 0.80 -4.16
N HIS A 370 16.93 0.60 -5.46
CA HIS A 370 16.42 1.68 -6.32
C HIS A 370 15.03 1.44 -6.89
N ARG A 371 14.57 0.18 -6.93
CA ARG A 371 13.29 -0.19 -7.52
C ARG A 371 12.85 -1.53 -6.97
N SER A 372 11.65 -1.57 -6.41
CA SER A 372 10.97 -2.77 -5.92
C SER A 372 9.97 -3.28 -6.96
N TYR A 373 9.44 -4.49 -6.77
CA TYR A 373 8.43 -5.03 -7.68
C TYR A 373 7.17 -4.16 -7.75
N MET A 374 6.71 -3.59 -6.63
CA MET A 374 5.55 -2.69 -6.65
C MET A 374 5.81 -1.39 -7.42
N ASP A 375 7.02 -0.84 -7.38
CA ASP A 375 7.36 0.39 -8.12
C ASP A 375 7.32 0.15 -9.63
N ARG A 376 7.86 -1.00 -10.07
CA ARG A 376 7.80 -1.39 -11.48
C ARG A 376 6.37 -1.64 -11.94
N LEU A 377 5.52 -2.23 -11.08
CA LEU A 377 4.13 -2.54 -11.42
C LEU A 377 3.32 -1.26 -11.55
N PHE A 378 3.50 -0.34 -10.59
CA PHE A 378 2.92 0.99 -10.64
C PHE A 378 3.32 1.74 -11.91
N SER A 379 4.60 1.70 -12.26
CA SER A 379 5.12 2.32 -13.49
C SER A 379 4.45 1.76 -14.76
N GLN A 380 4.30 0.44 -14.86
CA GLN A 380 3.66 -0.21 -16.02
C GLN A 380 2.17 0.07 -16.08
N PHE A 381 1.46 -0.10 -14.96
CA PHE A 381 0.02 0.05 -14.89
C PHE A 381 -0.42 1.50 -15.11
N SER A 382 0.21 2.47 -14.44
CA SER A 382 -0.10 3.89 -14.65
C SER A 382 0.15 4.33 -16.10
N TYR A 383 1.26 3.88 -16.70
CA TYR A 383 1.54 4.12 -18.10
C TYR A 383 0.48 3.53 -19.02
N ALA A 384 0.08 2.28 -18.78
CA ALA A 384 -0.94 1.59 -19.57
C ALA A 384 -2.30 2.28 -19.47
N VAL A 385 -2.71 2.70 -18.26
CA VAL A 385 -3.99 3.40 -18.04
C VAL A 385 -4.06 4.67 -18.89
N PHE A 386 -3.01 5.50 -18.87
CA PHE A 386 -3.05 6.78 -19.57
C PHE A 386 -2.81 6.69 -21.08
N THR A 387 -2.11 5.66 -21.57
CA THR A 387 -1.79 5.53 -22.99
C THR A 387 -2.70 4.57 -23.75
N HIS A 388 -3.28 3.59 -23.07
CA HIS A 388 -4.08 2.53 -23.68
C HIS A 388 -5.47 2.37 -23.04
N GLY A 389 -5.72 2.96 -21.87
CA GLY A 389 -6.95 2.76 -21.11
C GLY A 389 -8.23 3.13 -21.87
N SER A 390 -8.20 4.14 -22.74
CA SER A 390 -9.37 4.52 -23.55
C SER A 390 -9.91 3.38 -24.44
N LYS A 391 -9.06 2.42 -24.81
CA LYS A 391 -9.43 1.27 -25.65
C LYS A 391 -9.98 0.08 -24.86
N TYR A 392 -9.63 -0.04 -23.57
CA TYR A 392 -9.89 -1.25 -22.78
C TYR A 392 -10.72 -1.01 -21.52
N LEU A 393 -10.72 0.22 -20.99
CA LEU A 393 -11.27 0.57 -19.68
C LEU A 393 -12.52 1.44 -19.76
N LYS A 394 -12.86 2.00 -20.94
CA LYS A 394 -14.13 2.69 -21.14
C LYS A 394 -15.23 1.66 -21.39
N ARG A 395 -16.17 1.59 -20.46
CA ARG A 395 -17.44 0.86 -20.63
C ARG A 395 -18.53 1.93 -20.72
N ASP A 396 -19.25 1.94 -21.84
CA ASP A 396 -20.36 2.88 -22.11
C ASP A 396 -21.43 2.84 -21.01
#